data_AF-A0A9P9JS68-F1
#
_entry.id   AF-A0A9P9JS68-F1
#
_cell.length_a   1.000
_cell.length_b   1.000
_cell.length_c   1.000
_cell.angle_alpha   90.00
_cell.angle_beta   90.00
_cell.angle_gamma   90.00
#
_symmetry.space_group_name_H-M   'P 1'
#
loop_
_entity.id
_entity.type
_entity.pdbx_description
1 polymer ?
#
loop_
_entity_poly.entity_id
_entity_poly.type
_entity_poly.pdbx_seq_one_letter_code
_entity_poly.pdbx_strand_id
1 'polypeptide(L)'
;MHFTTAALSTLLASAAFAAPLNSTSYDNSNSDIFPDFDRYSDWAICKGKITKDRFPNLQAPNRDGGCVRYYQGIDMTGVVTEQHFFFKDGFKTACDCAAKCLEEPNKCTNWVWKHTFMPEDGGKRSCTLYSSPNLPTDVTLKYDLANSKGFNLLQAANNPQAGAPAPLTFLDAAGTIPDRFGVSGFMVQDQNGRQFC
;
A
#
# COMPACT_ATOMS: atom_id res chain seq x y z
N MET A 1 -32.63 19.03 69.59
CA MET A 1 -31.74 17.95 70.05
C MET A 1 -31.50 17.01 68.87
N HIS A 2 -30.24 16.95 68.40
CA HIS A 2 -29.56 15.83 67.71
C HIS A 2 -30.19 15.23 66.43
N PHE A 3 -29.48 14.82 65.38
CA PHE A 3 -28.18 15.12 64.78
C PHE A 3 -28.30 14.65 63.31
N THR A 4 -27.56 15.32 62.45
CA THR A 4 -27.17 15.01 61.06
C THR A 4 -26.93 13.54 60.71
N THR A 5 -27.23 13.17 59.45
CA THR A 5 -26.24 12.57 58.53
C THR A 5 -26.67 12.79 57.07
N ALA A 6 -26.00 13.74 56.41
CA ALA A 6 -25.95 13.83 54.96
C ALA A 6 -24.82 12.91 54.48
N ALA A 7 -25.13 11.95 53.61
CA ALA A 7 -24.11 11.12 52.97
C ALA A 7 -23.41 11.96 51.89
N LEU A 8 -22.20 12.44 52.20
CA LEU A 8 -21.28 13.03 51.25
C LEU A 8 -20.65 11.90 50.42
N SER A 9 -21.12 11.72 49.19
CA SER A 9 -20.43 10.87 48.21
C SER A 9 -19.21 11.63 47.68
N THR A 10 -18.03 11.35 48.24
CA THR A 10 -16.76 11.83 47.70
C THR A 10 -16.44 11.07 46.41
N LEU A 11 -16.65 11.72 45.26
CA LEU A 11 -16.05 11.34 43.99
C LEU A 11 -14.53 11.53 44.09
N LEU A 12 -13.81 10.42 44.28
CA LEU A 12 -12.35 10.36 44.08
C LEU A 12 -12.09 10.51 42.58
N ALA A 13 -11.86 11.76 42.15
CA ALA A 13 -11.24 12.04 40.86
C ALA A 13 -9.78 11.58 40.93
N SER A 14 -9.52 10.36 40.47
CA SER A 14 -8.18 9.87 40.21
C SER A 14 -7.60 10.65 39.04
N ALA A 15 -7.02 11.82 39.32
CA ALA A 15 -6.10 12.46 38.42
C ALA A 15 -4.84 11.59 38.36
N ALA A 16 -4.81 10.66 37.39
CA ALA A 16 -3.59 9.97 37.02
C ALA A 16 -2.63 11.03 36.43
N PHE A 17 -1.79 11.60 37.29
CA PHE A 17 -0.61 12.32 36.86
C PHE A 17 0.32 11.30 36.20
N ALA A 18 0.18 11.13 34.88
CA ALA A 18 1.20 10.49 34.08
C ALA A 18 2.44 11.38 34.14
N ALA A 19 3.39 11.03 35.00
CA ALA A 19 4.71 11.61 34.95
C ALA A 19 5.31 11.29 33.57
N PRO A 20 5.94 12.26 32.86
CA PRO A 20 6.72 11.93 31.69
C PRO A 20 7.83 10.99 32.16
N LEU A 21 7.78 9.73 31.69
CA LEU A 21 8.90 8.82 31.83
C LEU A 21 10.12 9.55 31.28
N ASN A 22 11.16 9.69 32.11
CA ASN A 22 12.48 10.18 31.72
C ASN A 22 12.84 9.55 30.37
N SER A 23 12.81 10.35 29.29
CA SER A 23 13.22 9.89 27.97
C SER A 23 14.74 9.87 27.95
N THR A 24 15.35 8.88 28.60
CA THR A 24 16.63 8.42 28.12
C THR A 24 16.39 7.92 26.71
N SER A 25 16.89 8.66 25.71
CA SER A 25 16.99 8.23 24.32
C SER A 25 17.91 7.01 24.28
N TYR A 26 17.35 5.86 24.62
CA TYR A 26 17.97 4.56 24.40
C TYR A 26 17.39 4.04 23.09
N ASP A 27 17.70 4.73 22.00
CA ASP A 27 17.68 4.05 20.71
C ASP A 27 18.84 3.05 20.74
N ASN A 28 18.49 1.79 21.00
CA ASN A 28 19.44 0.70 20.92
C ASN A 28 19.94 0.65 19.47
N SER A 29 21.21 0.90 19.21
CA SER A 29 21.75 0.87 17.84
C SER A 29 21.48 -0.45 17.10
N ASN A 30 21.15 -1.53 17.83
CA ASN A 30 20.75 -2.82 17.26
C ASN A 30 19.26 -2.89 16.82
N SER A 31 18.43 -1.87 17.09
CA SER A 31 17.06 -1.80 16.58
C SER A 31 16.97 -1.20 15.18
N ASP A 32 18.04 -0.58 14.69
CA ASP A 32 18.13 -0.16 13.30
C ASP A 32 18.35 -1.40 12.42
N ILE A 33 17.26 -1.91 11.85
CA ILE A 33 17.26 -3.03 10.92
C ILE A 33 17.50 -2.58 9.47
N PHE A 34 17.60 -1.27 9.22
CA PHE A 34 17.76 -0.77 7.87
C PHE A 34 19.22 -0.94 7.44
N PRO A 35 19.45 -1.41 6.19
CA PRO A 35 20.79 -1.39 5.65
C PRO A 35 21.28 0.05 5.53
N ASP A 36 22.60 0.20 5.39
CA ASP A 36 23.19 1.48 4.97
C ASP A 36 22.39 2.04 3.78
N PHE A 37 22.01 3.29 3.89
CA PHE A 37 21.15 4.01 2.96
C PHE A 37 21.70 3.96 1.53
N ASP A 38 23.03 3.92 1.37
CA ASP A 38 23.68 3.80 0.06
C ASP A 38 23.44 2.42 -0.58
N ARG A 39 23.46 1.36 0.24
CA ARG A 39 23.19 -0.03 -0.18
C ARG A 39 21.70 -0.32 -0.35
N TYR A 40 20.83 0.42 0.31
CA TYR A 40 19.38 0.31 0.15
C TYR A 40 18.96 0.55 -1.30
N SER A 41 19.68 1.43 -2.00
CA SER A 41 19.42 1.74 -3.40
C SER A 41 19.66 0.56 -4.35
N ASP A 42 20.48 -0.44 -4.00
CA ASP A 42 20.77 -1.59 -4.87
C ASP A 42 19.53 -2.42 -5.21
N TRP A 43 18.54 -2.39 -4.32
CA TRP A 43 17.26 -3.08 -4.49
C TRP A 43 16.22 -2.23 -5.22
N ALA A 44 16.52 -0.98 -5.58
CA ALA A 44 15.53 -0.10 -6.15
C ALA A 44 15.28 -0.41 -7.65
N ILE A 45 14.03 -0.68 -8.01
CA ILE A 45 13.55 -0.72 -9.39
C ILE A 45 13.21 0.67 -9.90
N CYS A 46 13.16 0.84 -11.21
CA CYS A 46 12.70 2.08 -11.85
C CYS A 46 13.55 3.32 -11.56
N LYS A 47 14.82 3.13 -11.20
CA LYS A 47 15.84 4.18 -11.16
C LYS A 47 15.86 4.99 -12.45
N GLY A 48 16.02 6.30 -12.33
CA GLY A 48 16.01 7.24 -13.45
C GLY A 48 14.62 7.54 -14.04
N LYS A 49 13.59 6.72 -13.76
CA LYS A 49 12.19 7.00 -14.11
C LYS A 49 11.37 7.54 -12.94
N ILE A 50 11.66 7.04 -11.74
CA ILE A 50 11.07 7.49 -10.47
C ILE A 50 12.18 8.18 -9.69
N THR A 51 12.31 9.48 -9.90
CA THR A 51 13.37 10.31 -9.31
C THR A 51 12.77 11.33 -8.36
N LYS A 52 13.61 11.90 -7.50
CA LYS A 52 13.20 13.02 -6.63
C LYS A 52 12.87 14.29 -7.42
N ASP A 53 13.40 14.44 -8.62
CA ASP A 53 13.08 15.58 -9.49
C ASP A 53 11.67 15.45 -10.08
N ARG A 54 11.27 14.23 -10.48
CA ARG A 54 9.90 13.96 -10.96
C ARG A 54 8.89 13.90 -9.82
N PHE A 55 9.29 13.34 -8.68
CA PHE A 55 8.47 13.15 -7.50
C PHE A 55 9.13 13.83 -6.29
N PRO A 56 8.93 15.15 -6.08
CA PRO A 56 9.62 15.90 -5.03
C PRO A 56 9.40 15.39 -3.60
N ASN A 57 8.27 14.72 -3.37
CA ASN A 57 7.92 14.16 -2.07
C ASN A 57 8.49 12.74 -1.86
N LEU A 58 9.14 12.15 -2.87
CA LEU A 58 9.69 10.79 -2.81
C LEU A 58 10.83 10.72 -1.78
N GLN A 59 10.68 9.79 -0.84
CA GLN A 59 11.69 9.44 0.14
C GLN A 59 12.59 8.33 -0.40
N ALA A 60 13.39 8.67 -1.41
CA ALA A 60 14.41 7.78 -1.94
C ALA A 60 15.82 8.20 -1.48
N PRO A 61 16.78 7.25 -1.40
CA PRO A 61 18.08 7.54 -0.83
C PRO A 61 18.92 8.56 -1.60
N ASN A 62 18.90 8.42 -2.92
CA ASN A 62 19.65 9.25 -3.84
C ASN A 62 18.70 9.94 -4.83
N ARG A 63 19.27 10.78 -5.70
CA ARG A 63 18.50 11.50 -6.72
C ARG A 63 17.98 10.59 -7.83
N ASP A 64 18.71 9.52 -8.15
CA ASP A 64 18.32 8.52 -9.16
C ASP A 64 17.04 7.78 -8.76
N GLY A 65 16.73 7.78 -7.46
CA GLY A 65 15.47 7.36 -6.90
C GLY A 65 15.20 5.86 -7.07
N GLY A 66 13.93 5.53 -7.30
CA GLY A 66 13.42 4.18 -7.48
C GLY A 66 12.51 3.71 -6.35
N CYS A 67 11.91 2.54 -6.55
CA CYS A 67 11.05 1.86 -5.58
C CYS A 67 11.70 0.56 -5.12
N VAL A 68 11.64 0.29 -3.83
CA VAL A 68 12.30 -0.85 -3.14
C VAL A 68 11.29 -1.81 -2.53
N ARG A 69 10.00 -1.44 -2.49
CA ARG A 69 8.90 -2.27 -1.96
C ARG A 69 8.09 -2.87 -3.10
N TYR A 70 8.53 -4.03 -3.58
CA TYR A 70 7.87 -4.75 -4.67
C TYR A 70 7.98 -6.27 -4.50
N TYR A 71 7.11 -6.98 -5.22
CA TYR A 71 7.06 -8.44 -5.28
C TYR A 71 7.08 -8.88 -6.73
N GLN A 72 8.17 -9.53 -7.13
CA GLN A 72 8.31 -10.11 -8.46
C GLN A 72 7.48 -11.40 -8.58
N GLY A 73 6.73 -11.53 -9.66
CA GLY A 73 5.88 -12.69 -9.97
C GLY A 73 4.60 -12.79 -9.14
N ILE A 74 4.35 -11.83 -8.24
CA ILE A 74 3.19 -11.81 -7.36
C ILE A 74 2.19 -10.76 -7.85
N ASP A 75 0.95 -11.19 -7.98
CA ASP A 75 -0.20 -10.35 -8.28
C ASP A 75 -0.84 -9.91 -6.96
N MET A 76 -0.29 -8.86 -6.36
CA MET A 76 -0.89 -8.25 -5.18
C MET A 76 -2.15 -7.47 -5.59
N THR A 77 -3.24 -8.20 -5.74
CA THR A 77 -4.56 -7.64 -6.05
C THR A 77 -5.00 -6.67 -4.97
N GLY A 78 -5.96 -5.82 -5.31
CA GLY A 78 -6.65 -5.03 -4.32
C GLY A 78 -8.04 -5.52 -4.03
N VAL A 79 -8.66 -4.92 -3.01
CA VAL A 79 -9.94 -5.38 -2.45
C VAL A 79 -11.02 -4.29 -2.42
N VAL A 80 -10.66 -3.04 -2.74
CA VAL A 80 -11.61 -1.91 -2.69
C VAL A 80 -11.89 -1.36 -4.08
N THR A 81 -10.88 -0.83 -4.77
CA THR A 81 -11.01 -0.28 -6.13
C THR A 81 -9.86 -0.74 -7.02
N GLU A 82 -10.13 -0.82 -8.33
CA GLU A 82 -9.10 -0.99 -9.34
C GLU A 82 -9.21 0.06 -10.45
N GLN A 83 -8.07 0.40 -11.05
CA GLN A 83 -7.98 1.18 -12.28
C GLN A 83 -7.04 0.46 -13.25
N HIS A 84 -7.51 0.15 -14.46
CA HIS A 84 -6.68 -0.49 -15.49
C HIS A 84 -6.16 0.53 -16.50
N PHE A 85 -4.88 0.39 -16.83
CA PHE A 85 -4.21 1.14 -17.88
C PHE A 85 -3.47 0.17 -18.80
N PHE A 86 -3.73 0.26 -20.09
CA PHE A 86 -3.27 -0.72 -21.07
C PHE A 86 -2.07 -0.21 -21.85
N PHE A 87 -1.43 -1.10 -22.62
CA PHE A 87 -0.34 -0.73 -23.50
C PHE A 87 -0.74 0.38 -24.48
N LYS A 88 -1.98 0.38 -24.98
CA LYS A 88 -2.51 1.43 -25.87
C LYS A 88 -2.58 2.82 -25.21
N ASP A 89 -2.66 2.88 -23.87
CA ASP A 89 -2.77 4.12 -23.10
C ASP A 89 -1.40 4.72 -22.75
N GLY A 90 -0.31 4.15 -23.27
CA GLY A 90 1.05 4.63 -23.03
C GLY A 90 1.79 3.92 -21.90
N PHE A 91 1.18 2.93 -21.24
CA PHE A 91 1.82 2.14 -20.19
C PHE A 91 2.65 1.01 -20.81
N LYS A 92 3.96 1.15 -20.84
CA LYS A 92 4.86 0.21 -21.56
C LYS A 92 5.69 -0.65 -20.61
N THR A 93 5.85 -0.21 -19.36
CA THR A 93 6.72 -0.81 -18.35
C THR A 93 6.08 -0.76 -16.97
N ALA A 94 6.51 -1.65 -16.07
CA ALA A 94 6.13 -1.60 -14.66
C ALA A 94 6.43 -0.23 -14.01
N CYS A 95 7.46 0.45 -14.48
CA CYS A 95 7.82 1.78 -13.98
C CYS A 95 6.81 2.87 -14.34
N ASP A 96 6.10 2.72 -15.46
CA ASP A 96 5.02 3.64 -15.80
C ASP A 96 3.83 3.41 -14.86
N CYS A 97 3.62 2.15 -14.44
CA CYS A 97 2.61 1.79 -13.44
C CYS A 97 2.92 2.34 -12.05
N ALA A 98 4.14 2.12 -11.57
CA ALA A 98 4.61 2.66 -10.30
C ALA A 98 4.58 4.19 -10.27
N ALA A 99 4.99 4.84 -11.36
CA ALA A 99 4.91 6.29 -11.49
C ALA A 99 3.47 6.81 -11.43
N LYS A 100 2.53 6.14 -12.12
CA LYS A 100 1.12 6.52 -12.07
C LYS A 100 0.53 6.38 -10.67
N CYS A 101 0.94 5.36 -9.91
CA CYS A 101 0.56 5.23 -8.51
C CYS A 101 1.04 6.43 -7.69
N LEU A 102 2.31 6.84 -7.86
CA LEU A 102 2.90 8.04 -7.21
C LEU A 102 2.23 9.36 -7.59
N GLU A 103 1.68 9.45 -8.80
CA GLU A 103 0.87 10.59 -9.25
C GLU A 103 -0.52 10.63 -8.59
N GLU A 104 -1.00 9.51 -8.03
CA GLU A 104 -2.32 9.37 -7.41
C GLU A 104 -2.26 8.87 -5.95
N PRO A 105 -1.54 9.56 -5.03
CA PRO A 105 -1.33 9.09 -3.65
C PRO A 105 -2.61 8.85 -2.85
N ASN A 106 -3.69 9.54 -3.21
CA ASN A 106 -4.98 9.44 -2.52
C ASN A 106 -5.90 8.34 -3.11
N LYS A 107 -5.44 7.63 -4.13
CA LYS A 107 -6.22 6.59 -4.84
C LYS A 107 -5.45 5.29 -5.02
N CYS A 108 -4.12 5.33 -4.94
CA CYS A 108 -3.27 4.18 -5.15
C CYS A 108 -2.39 3.90 -3.94
N THR A 109 -2.48 2.68 -3.43
CA THR A 109 -1.59 2.14 -2.38
C THR A 109 -0.81 0.94 -2.89
N ASN A 110 -1.27 0.31 -3.96
CA ASN A 110 -0.61 -0.81 -4.61
C ASN A 110 -0.86 -0.80 -6.11
N TRP A 111 0.08 -1.35 -6.86
CA TRP A 111 0.01 -1.43 -8.30
C TRP A 111 0.53 -2.80 -8.76
N VAL A 112 0.03 -3.27 -9.91
CA VAL A 112 0.43 -4.54 -10.52
C VAL A 112 0.65 -4.35 -12.01
N TRP A 113 1.77 -4.84 -12.52
CA TRP A 113 2.09 -4.93 -13.93
C TRP A 113 2.03 -6.41 -14.36
N LYS A 114 0.98 -6.80 -15.07
CA LYS A 114 0.72 -8.21 -15.46
C LYS A 114 -0.12 -8.32 -16.73
N HIS A 115 -0.23 -9.53 -17.28
CA HIS A 115 -1.30 -9.81 -18.25
C HIS A 115 -2.65 -9.86 -17.53
N THR A 116 -3.62 -9.07 -18.02
CA THR A 116 -4.97 -9.01 -17.44
C THR A 116 -5.93 -9.96 -18.14
N PHE A 117 -5.59 -10.35 -19.37
CA PHE A 117 -6.43 -11.11 -20.30
C PHE A 117 -7.76 -10.44 -20.66
N MET A 118 -7.88 -9.14 -20.34
CA MET A 118 -8.93 -8.28 -20.86
C MET A 118 -8.68 -8.04 -22.36
N PRO A 119 -9.73 -7.98 -23.21
CA PRO A 119 -9.57 -7.70 -24.64
C PRO A 119 -8.72 -6.46 -24.93
N GLU A 120 -8.81 -5.45 -24.09
CA GLU A 120 -8.09 -4.19 -24.20
C GLU A 120 -6.58 -4.30 -24.02
N ASP A 121 -6.07 -5.35 -23.39
CA ASP A 121 -4.64 -5.53 -23.16
C ASP A 121 -3.89 -5.93 -24.43
N GLY A 122 -4.59 -6.46 -25.44
CA GLY A 122 -4.03 -6.83 -26.73
C GLY A 122 -2.90 -7.86 -26.63
N GLY A 123 -2.93 -8.72 -25.62
CA GLY A 123 -1.86 -9.69 -25.35
C GLY A 123 -0.59 -9.08 -24.78
N LYS A 124 -0.66 -7.88 -24.20
CA LYS A 124 0.45 -7.20 -23.50
C LYS A 124 0.18 -7.12 -22.01
N ARG A 125 1.25 -6.97 -21.22
CA ARG A 125 1.10 -6.60 -19.81
C ARG A 125 0.46 -5.22 -19.73
N SER A 126 -0.34 -5.04 -18.70
CA SER A 126 -1.09 -3.83 -18.38
C SER A 126 -0.86 -3.47 -16.92
N CYS A 127 -1.09 -2.21 -16.60
CA CYS A 127 -1.00 -1.68 -15.26
C CYS A 127 -2.38 -1.74 -14.61
N THR A 128 -2.45 -2.24 -13.37
CA THR A 128 -3.64 -2.11 -12.52
C THR A 128 -3.24 -1.43 -11.23
N LEU A 129 -3.90 -0.33 -10.89
CA LEU A 129 -3.75 0.34 -9.60
C LEU A 129 -4.85 -0.10 -8.67
N TYR A 130 -4.54 -0.28 -7.39
CA TYR A 130 -5.53 -0.51 -6.36
C TYR A 130 -5.32 0.37 -5.13
N SER A 131 -6.40 0.55 -4.37
CA SER A 131 -6.46 1.41 -3.18
C SER A 131 -6.26 0.65 -1.86
N SER A 132 -6.09 -0.68 -1.89
CA SER A 132 -5.77 -1.50 -0.73
C SER A 132 -5.13 -2.81 -1.20
N PRO A 133 -4.17 -3.40 -0.48
CA PRO A 133 -3.69 -4.76 -0.73
C PRO A 133 -4.71 -5.86 -0.45
N ASN A 134 -4.33 -7.08 -0.82
CA ASN A 134 -5.00 -8.32 -0.42
C ASN A 134 -5.20 -8.44 1.09
N LEU A 135 -6.33 -9.06 1.44
CA LEU A 135 -6.69 -9.41 2.79
C LEU A 135 -6.14 -10.81 3.14
N PRO A 136 -5.75 -11.04 4.40
CA PRO A 136 -5.43 -12.38 4.89
C PRO A 136 -6.59 -13.36 4.69
N THR A 137 -6.29 -14.65 4.57
CA THR A 137 -7.29 -15.72 4.60
C THR A 137 -8.24 -15.56 5.79
N ASP A 138 -9.52 -15.86 5.58
CA ASP A 138 -10.61 -15.75 6.56
C ASP A 138 -11.03 -14.33 6.97
N VAL A 139 -10.48 -13.30 6.35
CA VAL A 139 -10.98 -11.93 6.49
C VAL A 139 -12.06 -11.66 5.45
N THR A 140 -13.25 -11.25 5.90
CA THR A 140 -14.31 -10.77 5.02
C THR A 140 -14.65 -9.30 5.31
N LEU A 141 -14.64 -8.47 4.27
CA LEU A 141 -15.08 -7.07 4.36
C LEU A 141 -16.54 -6.94 3.95
N LYS A 142 -17.31 -6.25 4.78
CA LYS A 142 -18.68 -5.82 4.46
C LYS A 142 -18.69 -4.31 4.29
N TYR A 143 -18.84 -3.85 3.05
CA TYR A 143 -18.94 -2.42 2.77
C TYR A 143 -20.38 -1.93 2.94
N ASP A 144 -20.57 -0.81 3.64
CA ASP A 144 -21.83 -0.07 3.62
C ASP A 144 -21.91 0.74 2.32
N LEU A 145 -22.51 0.14 1.29
CA LEU A 145 -22.61 0.75 -0.03
C LEU A 145 -23.46 2.02 -0.06
N ALA A 146 -24.36 2.20 0.91
CA ALA A 146 -25.26 3.35 0.94
C ALA A 146 -24.55 4.61 1.47
N ASN A 147 -23.59 4.44 2.38
CA ASN A 147 -22.93 5.56 3.07
C ASN A 147 -21.44 5.72 2.75
N SER A 148 -20.83 4.73 2.10
CA SER A 148 -19.42 4.83 1.68
C SER A 148 -19.27 5.61 0.37
N LYS A 149 -18.14 6.30 0.17
CA LYS A 149 -17.84 7.07 -1.04
C LYS A 149 -16.42 6.80 -1.53
N GLY A 150 -16.16 7.07 -2.81
CA GLY A 150 -14.81 7.02 -3.37
C GLY A 150 -14.30 5.61 -3.70
N PHE A 151 -15.19 4.62 -3.75
CA PHE A 151 -14.85 3.27 -4.17
C PHE A 151 -15.75 2.77 -5.30
N ASN A 152 -15.16 2.02 -6.23
CA ASN A 152 -15.86 1.19 -7.21
C ASN A 152 -15.57 -0.25 -6.84
N LEU A 153 -16.59 -1.00 -6.41
CA LEU A 153 -16.43 -2.41 -6.09
C LEU A 153 -15.84 -3.15 -7.29
N LEU A 154 -14.89 -4.05 -7.00
CA LEU A 154 -14.43 -5.02 -7.99
C LEU A 154 -15.59 -5.96 -8.36
N GLN A 155 -15.49 -6.59 -9.52
CA GLN A 155 -16.42 -7.66 -9.88
C GLN A 155 -16.39 -8.76 -8.81
N ALA A 156 -17.55 -9.36 -8.48
CA ALA A 156 -17.65 -10.35 -7.41
C ALA A 156 -16.68 -11.55 -7.59
N ALA A 157 -16.38 -11.92 -8.84
CA ALA A 157 -15.43 -12.97 -9.18
C ALA A 157 -13.96 -12.60 -8.90
N ASN A 158 -13.64 -11.30 -8.77
CA ASN A 158 -12.29 -10.79 -8.43
C ASN A 158 -12.09 -10.65 -6.91
N ASN A 159 -13.00 -11.22 -6.12
CA ASN A 159 -12.89 -11.40 -4.68
C ASN A 159 -12.65 -10.11 -3.84
N PRO A 160 -13.38 -8.99 -4.06
CA PRO A 160 -13.17 -7.73 -3.33
C PRO A 160 -13.41 -7.82 -1.82
N GLN A 161 -14.05 -8.89 -1.35
CA GLN A 161 -14.58 -8.94 0.02
C GLN A 161 -14.11 -10.14 0.80
N ALA A 162 -13.39 -11.11 0.20
CA ALA A 162 -12.88 -12.27 0.92
C ALA A 162 -11.38 -12.40 0.70
N GLY A 163 -10.62 -12.47 1.78
CA GLY A 163 -9.19 -12.62 1.74
C GLY A 163 -8.74 -14.01 1.31
N ALA A 164 -7.56 -14.04 0.71
CA ALA A 164 -6.92 -15.23 0.16
C ALA A 164 -5.41 -14.98 0.05
N PRO A 165 -4.60 -16.04 -0.09
CA PRO A 165 -3.19 -15.88 -0.46
C PRO A 165 -3.03 -15.04 -1.74
N ALA A 166 -1.96 -14.24 -1.82
CA ALA A 166 -1.68 -13.45 -3.01
C ALA A 166 -1.43 -14.37 -4.22
N PRO A 167 -2.15 -14.17 -5.34
CA PRO A 167 -1.94 -14.96 -6.54
C PRO A 167 -0.58 -14.68 -7.19
N LEU A 168 -0.15 -15.60 -8.05
CA LEU A 168 0.96 -15.35 -8.97
C LEU A 168 0.46 -14.55 -10.18
N THR A 169 1.37 -13.87 -10.87
CA THR A 169 1.11 -13.40 -12.23
C THR A 169 1.29 -14.54 -13.23
N PHE A 170 0.55 -14.54 -14.34
CA PHE A 170 0.56 -15.61 -15.34
C PHE A 170 0.71 -15.09 -16.78
N LEU A 171 1.23 -15.93 -17.67
CA LEU A 171 1.34 -15.67 -19.11
C LEU A 171 0.13 -16.17 -19.89
N ASP A 172 -0.72 -16.98 -19.27
CA ASP A 172 -1.91 -17.59 -19.85
C ASP A 172 -3.16 -17.38 -18.99
N ALA A 173 -4.32 -17.27 -19.65
CA ALA A 173 -5.59 -17.07 -18.95
C ALA A 173 -6.01 -18.29 -18.10
N ALA A 174 -5.45 -19.47 -18.35
CA ALA A 174 -5.70 -20.66 -17.57
C ALA A 174 -4.92 -20.69 -16.24
N GLY A 175 -4.00 -19.75 -16.01
CA GLY A 175 -3.24 -19.66 -14.76
C GLY A 175 -2.26 -20.82 -14.57
N THR A 176 -1.71 -21.37 -15.66
CA THR A 176 -0.83 -22.55 -15.61
C THR A 176 0.64 -22.21 -15.86
N ILE A 177 0.92 -21.05 -16.44
CA ILE A 177 2.27 -20.61 -16.80
C ILE A 177 2.63 -19.34 -16.00
N PRO A 178 3.36 -19.46 -14.87
CA PRO A 178 3.74 -18.31 -14.08
C PRO A 178 4.58 -17.29 -14.87
N ASP A 179 4.25 -16.02 -14.70
CA ASP A 179 4.96 -14.89 -15.27
C ASP A 179 5.98 -14.34 -14.28
N ARG A 180 7.25 -14.73 -14.43
CA ARG A 180 8.34 -14.23 -13.59
C ARG A 180 8.65 -12.73 -13.75
N PHE A 181 8.09 -12.07 -14.76
CA PHE A 181 8.30 -10.64 -15.03
C PHE A 181 7.07 -9.79 -14.71
N GLY A 182 5.96 -10.42 -14.36
CA GLY A 182 4.90 -9.73 -13.65
C GLY A 182 5.46 -9.20 -12.33
N VAL A 183 4.98 -8.06 -11.87
CA VAL A 183 5.50 -7.44 -10.65
C VAL A 183 4.41 -6.56 -10.04
N SER A 184 4.33 -6.60 -8.72
CA SER A 184 3.50 -5.70 -7.94
C SER A 184 4.34 -4.86 -7.01
N GLY A 185 3.86 -3.68 -6.64
CA GLY A 185 4.55 -2.81 -5.70
C GLY A 185 3.60 -2.02 -4.84
N PHE A 186 4.15 -1.50 -3.75
CA PHE A 186 3.42 -0.71 -2.77
C PHE A 186 3.82 0.75 -2.82
N MET A 187 2.86 1.58 -2.45
CA MET A 187 3.06 2.99 -2.23
C MET A 187 2.32 3.41 -0.97
N VAL A 188 2.94 4.31 -0.21
CA VAL A 188 2.29 5.00 0.90
C VAL A 188 2.67 6.47 0.89
N GLN A 189 1.73 7.31 1.30
CA GLN A 189 1.99 8.70 1.66
C GLN A 189 1.84 8.84 3.18
N ASP A 190 2.84 9.44 3.84
CA ASP A 190 2.73 9.76 5.27
C ASP A 190 1.88 11.01 5.52
N GLN A 191 1.58 11.27 6.79
CA GLN A 191 0.81 12.44 7.23
C GLN A 191 1.45 13.79 6.86
N ASN A 192 2.74 13.82 6.51
CA ASN A 192 3.48 15.00 6.09
C ASN A 192 3.54 15.13 4.56
N GLY A 193 2.82 14.28 3.82
CA GLY A 193 2.80 14.28 2.36
C GLY A 193 4.00 13.59 1.71
N ARG A 194 4.92 13.00 2.49
CA ARG A 194 6.08 12.28 1.97
C ARG A 194 5.63 10.96 1.36
N GLN A 195 6.15 10.65 0.19
CA GLN A 195 5.78 9.45 -0.56
C GLN A 195 6.88 8.41 -0.47
N PHE A 196 6.46 7.16 -0.34
CA PHE A 196 7.37 6.03 -0.28
C PHE A 196 6.89 4.94 -1.20
N CYS A 197 7.84 4.38 -1.91
CA CYS A 197 7.81 3.09 -2.57
C CYS A 197 9.22 2.48 -2.38
#